data_AF-A0A7L8S681-F1
#
_entry.id   AF-A0A7L8S681-F1
#
_cell.length_a   1.000
_cell.length_b   1.000
_cell.length_c   1.000
_cell.angle_alpha   90.00
_cell.angle_beta   90.00
_cell.angle_gamma   90.00
#
_symmetry.space_group_name_H-M   'P 1'
#
loop_
_entity.id
_entity.type
_entity.pdbx_description
1 polymer ?
#
loop_
_entity_poly.entity_id
_entity_poly.type
_entity_poly.pdbx_seq_one_letter_code
_entity_poly.pdbx_strand_id
1 'polypeptide(L)' 'MRRFYALSIQPTLFGGASVIRNWGRIGANGQMMMETFDSQKDADQAFSRLERTKRKRGYRDVALAD' A
#
# COMPACT_ATOMS: atom_id res chain seq x y z
N MET A 1 2.97 7.34 -20.05
CA MET A 1 2.33 7.98 -18.86
C MET A 1 2.79 7.24 -17.60
N ARG A 2 3.48 7.92 -16.67
CA ARG A 2 4.04 7.29 -15.47
C ARG A 2 3.04 7.29 -14.31
N ARG A 3 2.90 6.17 -13.61
CA ARG A 3 1.98 5.98 -12.47
C ARG A 3 2.76 5.49 -11.26
N PHE A 4 2.25 5.77 -10.08
CA PHE A 4 2.78 5.24 -8.83
C PHE A 4 1.71 4.42 -8.10
N TYR A 5 2.16 3.53 -7.22
CA TYR A 5 1.32 2.80 -6.28
C TYR A 5 2.13 2.60 -5.01
N ALA A 6 1.74 3.29 -3.93
CA ALA A 6 2.35 3.17 -2.62
C ALA A 6 1.45 2.34 -1.69
N LEU A 7 2.07 1.45 -0.95
CA LEU A 7 1.45 0.61 0.07
C LEU A 7 2.19 0.82 1.39
N SER A 8 1.44 0.94 2.47
CA SER A 8 2.00 0.92 3.83
C SER A 8 1.02 0.25 4.78
N ILE A 9 1.54 -0.20 5.92
CA ILE A 9 0.74 -0.65 7.07
C ILE A 9 0.98 0.34 8.20
N GLN A 10 -0.09 0.73 8.90
CA GLN A 10 -0.02 1.57 10.08
C GLN A 10 -0.76 0.87 11.23
N PRO A 11 -0.21 0.86 12.46
CA PRO A 11 -0.95 0.37 13.62
C PRO A 11 -2.14 1.30 13.92
N THR A 12 -3.21 0.73 14.48
CA THR A 12 -4.33 1.53 15.00
C THR A 12 -4.22 1.67 16.52
N LEU A 13 -4.96 2.63 17.08
CA LEU A 13 -5.03 2.83 18.53
C LEU A 13 -5.73 1.68 19.28
N PHE A 14 -6.40 0.77 18.55
CA PHE A 14 -7.22 -0.31 19.12
C PHE A 14 -6.58 -1.69 18.98
N GLY A 15 -5.27 -1.76 18.76
CA GLY A 15 -4.53 -3.02 18.65
C GLY A 15 -4.65 -3.73 17.30
N GLY A 16 -5.38 -3.12 16.35
CA GLY A 16 -5.45 -3.56 14.95
C GLY A 16 -4.43 -2.86 14.06
N ALA A 17 -4.59 -3.02 12.75
CA ALA A 17 -3.73 -2.38 11.75
C ALA A 17 -4.52 -1.97 10.50
N SER A 18 -4.09 -0.90 9.85
CA SER A 18 -4.68 -0.40 8.61
C SER A 18 -3.69 -0.51 7.45
N VAL A 19 -4.14 -1.09 6.34
CA VAL A 19 -3.43 -1.04 5.06
C VAL A 19 -3.82 0.25 4.34
N ILE A 20 -2.84 1.11 4.10
CA ILE A 20 -3.02 2.37 3.36
C ILE A 20 -2.49 2.20 1.94
N ARG A 21 -3.31 2.60 0.97
CA ARG A 21 -3.04 2.54 -0.46
C ARG A 21 -3.09 3.95 -1.01
N ASN A 22 -2.06 4.36 -1.75
CA ASN A 22 -2.05 5.61 -2.52
C ASN A 22 -1.66 5.32 -3.96
N TRP A 23 -2.39 5.84 -4.93
CA TRP A 23 -2.11 5.60 -6.35
C TRP A 23 -2.50 6.77 -7.22
N GLY A 24 -1.81 6.91 -8.34
CA GLY A 24 -2.09 8.03 -9.24
C GLY A 24 -1.12 8.16 -10.38
N ARG A 25 -1.26 9.27 -11.09
CA ARG A 25 -0.25 9.76 -12.03
C ARG A 25 0.83 10.49 -11.23
N ILE A 26 2.09 10.31 -11.61
CA ILE A 26 3.18 11.11 -11.04
C ILE A 26 2.95 12.58 -11.44
N GLY A 27 3.05 13.49 -10.48
CA GLY A 27 2.77 14.93 -10.67
C GLY A 27 1.30 15.34 -10.55
N ALA A 28 0.44 14.49 -9.98
CA ALA A 28 -0.97 14.80 -9.70
C ALA A 28 -1.38 14.31 -8.30
N ASN A 29 -2.53 14.77 -7.80
CA ASN A 29 -3.00 14.51 -6.42
C ASN A 29 -3.27 13.03 -6.10
N GLY A 30 -3.49 12.17 -7.10
CA GLY A 30 -3.73 10.74 -6.88
C GLY A 30 -5.04 10.43 -6.15
N GLN A 31 -5.13 9.24 -5.58
CA GLN A 31 -6.24 8.74 -4.78
C GLN A 31 -5.69 7.94 -3.60
N MET A 32 -6.42 7.95 -2.48
CA MET A 32 -6.08 7.21 -1.27
C MET A 32 -7.23 6.31 -0.84
N MET A 33 -6.89 5.15 -0.26
CA MET A 33 -7.84 4.27 0.43
C MET A 33 -7.17 3.64 1.64
N MET A 34 -7.94 3.52 2.72
CA MET A 34 -7.56 2.82 3.94
C MET A 34 -8.49 1.62 4.14
N GLU A 35 -7.93 0.49 4.54
CA GLU A 35 -8.68 -0.69 4.98
C GLU A 35 -8.15 -1.11 6.35
N THR A 36 -9.03 -1.20 7.33
CA THR A 36 -8.67 -1.47 8.73
C THR A 36 -9.02 -2.91 9.09
N PHE A 37 -8.13 -3.55 9.84
CA PHE A 37 -8.24 -4.93 10.30
C PHE A 37 -8.07 -4.96 11.81
N ASP A 38 -8.78 -5.86 12.47
CA ASP A 38 -8.68 -6.06 13.92
C ASP A 38 -7.36 -6.75 14.31
N SER A 39 -6.66 -7.38 13.37
CA SER A 39 -5.38 -8.04 13.60
C SER A 39 -4.29 -7.56 12.63
N GLN A 40 -3.07 -7.41 13.14
CA GLN A 40 -1.88 -7.13 12.33
C GLN A 40 -1.67 -8.22 11.25
N LYS A 41 -1.91 -9.48 11.60
CA LYS A 41 -1.74 -10.63 10.72
C LYS A 41 -2.65 -10.55 9.48
N ASP A 42 -3.88 -10.06 9.63
CA ASP A 42 -4.80 -9.93 8.49
C ASP A 42 -4.41 -8.75 7.60
N ALA A 43 -3.95 -7.65 8.18
CA ALA A 43 -3.39 -6.53 7.44
C ALA A 43 -2.15 -6.94 6.62
N ASP A 44 -1.23 -7.72 7.20
CA ASP A 44 -0.03 -8.21 6.52
C ASP A 44 -0.37 -9.14 5.34
N GLN A 45 -1.39 -9.99 5.49
CA GLN A 45 -1.89 -10.85 4.43
C GLN A 45 -2.51 -10.02 3.29
N ALA A 46 -3.35 -9.04 3.61
CA ALA A 46 -3.95 -8.13 2.64
C ALA A 46 -2.90 -7.32 1.90
N PHE A 47 -1.92 -6.76 2.62
CA PHE A 47 -0.77 -6.05 2.06
C PHE A 47 0.01 -6.92 1.08
N SER A 48 0.42 -8.12 1.51
CA SER A 48 1.19 -9.06 0.68
C SER A 48 0.45 -9.46 -0.60
N ARG A 49 -0.87 -9.66 -0.49
CA ARG A 49 -1.72 -9.95 -1.66
C ARG A 49 -1.76 -8.78 -2.64
N LEU A 50 -1.92 -7.56 -2.15
CA LEU A 50 -1.92 -6.35 -2.97
C LEU A 50 -0.55 -6.15 -3.63
N GLU A 51 0.52 -6.22 -2.86
CA GLU A 51 1.90 -6.07 -3.34
C GLU A 51 2.19 -7.03 -4.49
N ARG A 52 1.96 -8.34 -4.29
CA ARG A 52 2.14 -9.36 -5.35
C ARG A 52 1.29 -9.05 -6.58
N THR A 53 0.05 -8.63 -6.38
CA THR A 53 -0.85 -8.26 -7.48
C THR A 53 -0.32 -7.07 -8.27
N LYS A 54 0.26 -6.06 -7.61
CA LYS A 54 0.81 -4.87 -8.27
C LYS A 54 2.16 -5.15 -8.91
N ARG A 55 3.01 -5.96 -8.30
CA ARG A 55 4.26 -6.44 -8.92
C ARG A 55 3.98 -7.21 -10.22
N LYS A 56 2.95 -8.07 -10.25
CA LYS A 56 2.49 -8.73 -11.49
C LYS A 56 2.00 -7.75 -12.57
N ARG A 57 1.57 -6.55 -12.19
CA ARG A 57 1.19 -5.46 -13.13
C ARG A 57 2.38 -4.58 -13.55
N GLY A 58 3.60 -4.95 -13.19
CA GLY A 58 4.82 -4.25 -13.58
C GLY A 58 5.25 -3.14 -12.63
N TYR A 59 4.60 -2.98 -11.47
CA TYR A 59 5.13 -2.08 -10.43
C TYR A 59 6.41 -2.68 -9.83
N ARG A 60 7.36 -1.80 -9.51
CA ARG A 60 8.65 -2.16 -8.91
C ARG A 60 8.89 -1.25 -7.71
N ASP A 61 9.61 -1.78 -6.74
CA ASP A 61 10.02 -1.01 -5.58
C ASP A 61 10.99 0.07 -6.04
N VAL A 62 10.80 1.29 -5.53
CA VAL A 62 11.78 2.35 -5.71
C VAL A 62 12.87 2.06 -4.69
N ALA A 63 14.06 1.68 -5.15
CA ALA A 63 15.23 1.69 -4.27
C ALA A 63 15.36 3.11 -3.73
N LEU A 64 15.19 3.30 -2.42
CA LEU A 64 15.58 4.55 -1.78
C LEU A 64 17.09 4.67 -2.04
N ALA A 65 17.50 5.76 -2.69
CA ALA A 65 18.91 6.11 -2.71
C ALA A 65 19.28 6.44 -1.25
N ASP A 66 20.34 5.80 -0.76
CA ASP A 66 20.90 6.04 0.57
C ASP A 66 21.24 7.53 0.80
#